data_AF-A0A931AFN5-F1
#
_entry.id   AF-A0A931AFN5-F1
#
_cell.length_a   1.000
_cell.length_b   1.000
_cell.length_c   1.000
_cell.angle_alpha   90.00
_cell.angle_beta   90.00
_cell.angle_gamma   90.00
#
_symmetry.space_group_name_H-M   'P 1'
#
loop_
_entity.id
_entity.type
_entity.pdbx_description
1 polymer ?
#
loop_
_entity_poly.entity_id
_entity_poly.type
_entity_poly.pdbx_seq_one_letter_code
_entity_poly.pdbx_strand_id
1 'polypeptide(L)'
;MTEPATAKPADGIAAVSGGTPAGDWRALLSDLGLPAPASTVTAVGERPGFDTVHEIVAASVEAISAFAAVVAAFWEQRGGAPQRITVVRRQAAAALHPTLYQRQHGHPIPPQHTGLRSAF
;
A
#
# COMPACT_ATOMS: atom_id res chain seq x y z
N MET A 1 38.48 2.63 26.47
CA MET A 1 37.45 2.44 27.50
C MET A 1 36.13 2.66 26.77
N THR A 2 35.50 1.58 26.33
CA THR A 2 34.44 1.59 25.32
C THR A 2 33.13 1.26 26.01
N GLU A 3 32.23 2.23 26.10
CA GLU A 3 30.91 2.08 26.68
C GLU A 3 29.96 1.46 25.63
N PRO A 4 29.28 0.33 25.90
CA PRO A 4 28.31 -0.23 24.97
C PRO A 4 26.97 0.49 25.12
N ALA A 5 26.57 1.24 24.09
CA ALA A 5 25.24 1.84 24.01
C ALA A 5 24.16 0.75 23.94
N THR A 6 23.30 0.75 24.94
CA THR A 6 22.18 -0.17 25.15
C THR A 6 21.16 -0.03 24.03
N ALA A 7 20.93 -1.11 23.28
CA ALA A 7 19.89 -1.18 22.26
C ALA A 7 18.51 -1.10 22.92
N LYS A 8 17.73 -0.08 22.53
CA LYS A 8 16.31 0.08 22.89
C LYS A 8 15.51 -1.08 22.27
N PRO A 9 14.68 -1.82 23.05
CA PRO A 9 13.87 -2.88 22.48
C PRO A 9 12.88 -2.30 21.46
N ALA A 10 12.83 -2.90 20.29
CA ALA A 10 11.83 -2.60 19.27
C ALA A 10 10.46 -2.98 19.85
N ASP A 11 9.65 -1.97 20.17
CA ASP A 11 8.28 -2.16 20.60
C ASP A 11 7.54 -3.03 19.58
N GLY A 12 7.09 -4.17 20.07
CA GLY A 12 6.47 -5.22 19.28
C GLY A 12 5.30 -4.69 18.47
N ILE A 13 5.32 -4.98 17.17
CA ILE A 13 4.15 -4.86 16.32
C ILE A 13 3.19 -5.96 16.78
N ALA A 14 2.30 -5.64 17.72
CA ALA A 14 1.20 -6.50 18.08
C ALA A 14 0.35 -6.72 16.83
N ALA A 15 0.39 -7.95 16.32
CA ALA A 15 -0.43 -8.38 15.20
C ALA A 15 -1.90 -8.39 15.64
N VAL A 16 -2.62 -7.32 15.34
CA VAL A 16 -4.09 -7.34 15.40
C VAL A 16 -4.58 -8.14 14.20
N SER A 17 -4.92 -9.40 14.46
CA SER A 17 -5.64 -10.30 13.57
C SER A 17 -7.09 -9.81 13.42
N GLY A 18 -7.27 -8.76 12.63
CA GLY A 18 -8.57 -8.14 12.35
C GLY A 18 -8.55 -7.43 11.02
N GLY A 19 -8.16 -8.12 9.95
CA GLY A 19 -8.18 -7.56 8.60
C GLY A 19 -9.62 -7.41 8.12
N THR A 20 -10.17 -6.19 8.10
CA THR A 20 -11.34 -5.88 7.28
C THR A 20 -10.99 -6.26 5.84
N PRO A 21 -11.82 -7.01 5.11
CA PRO A 21 -11.56 -7.26 3.70
C PRO A 21 -11.38 -5.90 3.02
N ALA A 22 -10.25 -5.73 2.32
CA ALA A 22 -10.15 -4.69 1.30
C ALA A 22 -11.38 -4.85 0.39
N GLY A 23 -11.95 -3.75 -0.11
CA GLY A 23 -13.20 -3.74 -0.88
C GLY A 23 -13.21 -4.76 -2.04
N ASP A 24 -14.37 -4.96 -2.66
CA ASP A 24 -14.66 -6.14 -3.49
C ASP A 24 -13.89 -6.21 -4.83
N TRP A 25 -12.56 -6.32 -4.74
CA TRP A 25 -11.64 -6.46 -5.86
C TRP A 25 -11.93 -7.70 -6.70
N ARG A 26 -12.67 -8.68 -6.16
CA ARG A 26 -13.12 -9.84 -6.92
C ARG A 26 -14.13 -9.45 -8.00
N ALA A 27 -15.03 -8.53 -7.69
CA ALA A 27 -15.95 -7.96 -8.69
C ALA A 27 -15.14 -7.27 -9.81
N LEU A 28 -14.12 -6.48 -9.46
CA LEU A 28 -13.24 -5.84 -10.44
C LEU A 28 -12.50 -6.85 -11.34
N LEU A 29 -11.98 -7.95 -10.77
CA LEU A 29 -11.35 -8.99 -11.58
C LEU A 29 -12.35 -9.66 -12.53
N SER A 30 -13.56 -9.93 -12.04
CA SER A 30 -14.64 -10.51 -12.84
C SER A 30 -15.00 -9.59 -14.02
N ASP A 31 -15.13 -8.28 -13.78
CA ASP A 31 -15.43 -7.28 -14.82
C ASP A 31 -14.31 -7.19 -15.87
N LEU A 32 -13.06 -7.43 -15.47
CA LEU A 32 -11.90 -7.47 -16.37
C LEU A 32 -11.74 -8.83 -17.10
N GLY A 33 -12.62 -9.80 -16.85
CA GLY A 33 -12.52 -11.15 -17.42
C GLY A 33 -11.30 -11.94 -16.91
N LEU A 34 -10.76 -11.55 -15.76
CA LEU A 34 -9.61 -12.22 -15.15
C LEU A 34 -10.09 -13.31 -14.19
N PRO A 35 -9.44 -14.50 -14.17
CA PRO A 35 -9.76 -15.51 -13.19
C PRO A 35 -9.38 -15.01 -11.78
N ALA A 36 -10.16 -15.43 -10.79
CA ALA A 36 -9.80 -15.19 -9.40
C ALA A 36 -8.48 -15.92 -9.09
N PRO A 37 -7.43 -15.23 -8.62
CA PRO A 37 -6.18 -15.88 -8.25
C PRO A 37 -6.38 -16.79 -7.04
N ALA A 38 -5.61 -17.88 -6.97
CA ALA A 38 -5.46 -18.68 -5.76
C ALA A 38 -4.70 -17.92 -4.65
N SER A 39 -3.93 -16.89 -5.04
CA SER A 39 -3.27 -15.96 -4.14
C SER A 39 -4.26 -15.23 -3.24
N THR A 40 -3.79 -14.88 -2.05
CA THR A 40 -4.57 -14.16 -1.04
C THR A 40 -4.05 -12.75 -0.89
N VAL A 41 -4.94 -11.75 -0.89
CA VAL A 41 -4.60 -10.35 -0.63
C VAL A 41 -5.27 -9.92 0.66
N THR A 42 -4.48 -9.38 1.60
CA THR A 42 -4.97 -8.96 2.91
C THR A 42 -4.47 -7.55 3.25
N ALA A 43 -5.34 -6.71 3.80
CA ALA A 43 -4.97 -5.39 4.29
C ALA A 43 -4.71 -5.44 5.81
N VAL A 44 -3.57 -4.91 6.26
CA VAL A 44 -3.14 -4.95 7.66
C VAL A 44 -2.66 -3.59 8.17
N GLY A 45 -2.57 -3.49 9.50
CA GLY A 45 -2.10 -2.30 10.19
C GLY A 45 -3.20 -1.28 10.43
N GLU A 46 -2.86 -0.27 11.23
CA GLU A 46 -3.77 0.82 11.57
C GLU A 46 -3.98 1.76 10.38
N ARG A 47 -5.22 2.26 10.25
CA ARG A 47 -5.56 3.27 9.25
C ARG A 47 -5.12 4.65 9.75
N PRO A 48 -4.18 5.34 9.07
CA PRO A 48 -3.86 6.72 9.40
C PRO A 48 -5.07 7.65 9.23
N GLY A 49 -5.23 8.60 10.15
CA GLY A 49 -6.22 9.68 10.05
C GLY A 49 -5.76 10.77 9.09
N PHE A 50 -6.72 11.31 8.33
CA PHE A 50 -6.53 12.50 7.49
C PHE A 50 -7.71 13.45 7.73
N ASP A 51 -7.44 14.76 7.76
CA ASP A 51 -8.49 15.78 7.80
C ASP A 51 -9.15 15.93 6.42
N THR A 52 -9.96 14.94 6.07
CA THR A 52 -10.81 14.96 4.89
C THR A 52 -12.09 14.19 5.15
N VAL A 53 -13.17 14.64 4.54
CA VAL A 53 -14.47 13.94 4.57
C VAL A 53 -14.46 12.66 3.71
N HIS A 54 -13.44 12.49 2.87
CA HIS A 54 -13.32 11.37 1.96
C HIS A 54 -12.50 10.24 2.57
N GLU A 55 -12.92 9.00 2.32
CA GLU A 55 -12.29 7.77 2.79
C GLU A 55 -11.00 7.42 2.00
N ILE A 56 -10.10 8.40 1.80
CA ILE A 56 -8.98 8.31 0.85
C ILE A 56 -8.03 7.15 1.13
N VAL A 57 -7.83 6.80 2.40
CA VAL A 57 -6.99 5.66 2.78
C VAL A 57 -7.65 4.34 2.42
N ALA A 58 -8.97 4.23 2.60
CA ALA A 58 -9.70 3.03 2.23
C ALA A 58 -9.67 2.84 0.70
N ALA A 59 -9.93 3.91 -0.05
CA ALA A 59 -9.84 3.90 -1.51
C ALA A 59 -8.43 3.52 -2.01
N SER A 60 -7.38 4.06 -1.39
CA SER A 60 -6.00 3.70 -1.71
C SER A 60 -5.67 2.23 -1.44
N VAL A 61 -6.08 1.72 -0.27
CA VAL A 61 -5.91 0.31 0.09
C VAL A 61 -6.63 -0.60 -0.90
N GLU A 62 -7.85 -0.23 -1.29
CA GLU A 62 -8.64 -0.99 -2.27
C GLU A 62 -8.00 -1.00 -3.64
N ALA A 63 -7.58 0.15 -4.16
CA ALA A 63 -6.91 0.26 -5.45
C ALA A 63 -5.61 -0.58 -5.50
N ILE A 64 -4.78 -0.51 -4.45
CA ILE A 64 -3.54 -1.29 -4.36
C ILE A 64 -3.84 -2.79 -4.22
N SER A 65 -4.87 -3.15 -3.46
CA SER A 65 -5.27 -4.56 -3.30
C SER A 65 -5.77 -5.16 -4.62
N ALA A 66 -6.57 -4.41 -5.38
CA ALA A 66 -7.04 -4.84 -6.69
C ALA A 66 -5.89 -4.99 -7.67
N PHE A 67 -4.96 -4.03 -7.72
CA PHE A 67 -3.75 -4.13 -8.53
C PHE A 67 -2.91 -5.36 -8.17
N ALA A 68 -2.70 -5.60 -6.87
CA ALA A 68 -1.97 -6.78 -6.39
C ALA A 68 -2.66 -8.09 -6.81
N ALA A 69 -4.00 -8.14 -6.75
CA ALA A 69 -4.76 -9.32 -7.17
C ALA A 69 -4.64 -9.58 -8.68
N VAL A 70 -4.67 -8.52 -9.51
CA VAL A 70 -4.43 -8.64 -10.97
C VAL A 70 -3.04 -9.18 -11.25
N VAL A 71 -2.02 -8.62 -10.60
CA VAL A 71 -0.63 -9.08 -10.77
C VAL A 71 -0.47 -10.54 -10.35
N ALA A 72 -1.11 -10.94 -9.26
CA ALA A 72 -1.09 -12.33 -8.78
C ALA A 72 -1.78 -13.29 -9.76
N ALA A 73 -2.95 -12.91 -10.30
CA ALA A 73 -3.64 -13.71 -11.31
C ALA A 73 -2.77 -13.91 -12.55
N PHE A 74 -2.08 -12.86 -12.99
CA PHE A 74 -1.19 -12.94 -14.14
C PHE A 74 0.07 -13.79 -13.88
N TRP A 75 0.62 -13.71 -12.65
CA TRP A 75 1.73 -14.54 -12.22
C TRP A 75 1.37 -16.03 -12.25
N GLU A 76 0.21 -16.39 -11.69
CA GLU A 76 -0.29 -17.76 -11.67
C GLU A 76 -0.59 -18.29 -13.09
N GLN A 77 -1.17 -17.45 -13.96
CA GLN A 77 -1.39 -17.80 -15.38
C GLN A 77 -0.09 -18.15 -16.11
N ARG A 78 1.04 -17.58 -15.69
CA ARG A 78 2.36 -17.86 -16.27
C ARG A 78 3.09 -19.05 -15.61
N GLY A 79 2.38 -19.85 -14.81
CA GLY A 79 2.94 -21.00 -14.10
C GLY A 79 3.58 -20.66 -12.77
N GLY A 80 3.40 -19.42 -12.29
CA GLY A 80 3.83 -19.01 -10.97
C GLY A 80 3.03 -19.70 -9.85
N ALA A 81 3.69 -19.94 -8.71
CA ALA A 81 3.02 -20.47 -7.53
C ALA A 81 2.15 -19.39 -6.83
N PRO A 82 1.02 -19.75 -6.21
CA PRO A 82 0.20 -18.81 -5.43
C PRO A 82 0.96 -18.16 -4.28
N GLN A 83 0.58 -16.92 -3.94
CA GLN A 83 1.27 -16.09 -2.95
C GLN A 83 0.31 -15.52 -1.90
N ARG A 84 0.87 -15.15 -0.74
CA ARG A 84 0.17 -14.34 0.26
C ARG A 84 0.70 -12.92 0.18
N ILE A 85 -0.17 -12.00 -0.21
CA ILE A 85 0.14 -10.58 -0.39
C ILE A 85 -0.49 -9.78 0.75
N THR A 86 0.32 -8.90 1.33
CA THR A 86 -0.07 -8.05 2.45
C THR A 86 0.03 -6.59 2.03
N VAL A 87 -1.06 -5.85 2.14
CA VAL A 87 -1.14 -4.41 1.89
C VAL A 87 -1.15 -3.70 3.24
N VAL A 88 -0.07 -2.97 3.56
CA VAL A 88 0.02 -2.21 4.81
C VAL A 88 -0.70 -0.87 4.63
N ARG A 89 -1.72 -0.58 5.45
CA ARG A 89 -2.57 0.63 5.31
C ARG A 89 -1.77 1.93 5.34
N ARG A 90 -0.74 2.02 6.17
CA ARG A 90 0.14 3.20 6.24
C ARG A 90 0.96 3.38 4.95
N GLN A 91 1.43 2.30 4.33
CA GLN A 91 2.16 2.36 3.06
C GLN A 91 1.22 2.67 1.90
N ALA A 92 0.00 2.14 1.91
CA ALA A 92 -1.04 2.51 0.96
C ALA A 92 -1.33 4.01 1.03
N ALA A 93 -1.56 4.56 2.23
CA ALA A 93 -1.72 6.00 2.41
C ALA A 93 -0.51 6.81 1.90
N ALA A 94 0.72 6.34 2.14
CA ALA A 94 1.93 6.98 1.63
C ALA A 94 2.02 6.97 0.10
N ALA A 95 1.41 5.98 -0.57
CA ALA A 95 1.37 5.89 -2.03
C ALA A 95 0.50 6.99 -2.67
N LEU A 96 -0.38 7.67 -1.91
CA LEU A 96 -1.13 8.83 -2.39
C LEU A 96 -0.24 10.06 -2.64
N HIS A 97 0.95 10.11 -2.02
CA HIS A 97 1.91 11.20 -2.21
C HIS A 97 3.32 10.63 -2.41
N PRO A 98 3.58 10.01 -3.57
CA PRO A 98 4.79 9.22 -3.78
C PRO A 98 6.05 10.07 -3.96
N THR A 99 5.90 11.38 -4.24
CA THR A 99 6.99 12.34 -4.45
C THR A 99 7.98 12.41 -3.29
N LEU A 100 7.53 12.16 -2.04
CA LEU A 100 8.40 12.13 -0.87
C LEU A 100 9.34 10.92 -0.84
N TYR A 101 9.04 9.86 -1.59
CA TYR A 101 9.78 8.60 -1.59
C TYR A 101 10.43 8.29 -2.94
N GLN A 102 10.05 9.01 -3.99
CA GLN A 102 10.62 8.84 -5.31
C GLN A 102 12.01 9.50 -5.42
N ARG A 103 12.87 8.88 -6.23
CA ARG A 103 14.19 9.40 -6.57
C ARG A 103 14.33 9.48 -8.09
N GLN A 104 14.90 10.59 -8.55
CA GLN A 104 15.28 10.80 -9.95
C GLN A 104 16.81 10.74 -10.03
N HIS A 105 17.34 9.79 -10.82
CA HIS A 105 18.79 9.53 -10.93
C HIS A 105 19.49 9.29 -9.58
N GLY A 106 18.81 8.65 -8.63
CA GLY A 106 19.36 8.38 -7.29
C GLY A 106 19.25 9.56 -6.30
N HIS A 107 18.84 10.74 -6.76
CA HIS A 107 18.64 11.93 -5.93
C HIS A 107 17.15 12.11 -5.59
N PRO A 108 16.80 12.71 -4.44
CA PRO A 108 15.42 13.11 -4.16
C PRO A 108 14.86 13.99 -5.29
N ILE A 109 13.59 13.80 -5.64
CA ILE A 109 12.94 14.70 -6.60
C ILE A 109 12.92 16.11 -5.96
N PRO A 110 13.36 17.16 -6.69
CA PRO A 110 13.29 18.52 -6.19
C PRO A 110 11.87 18.85 -5.72
N PRO A 111 11.70 19.58 -4.60
CA PRO A 111 10.38 19.99 -4.16
C PRO A 111 9.68 20.68 -5.34
N GLN A 112 8.53 20.15 -5.74
CA GLN A 112 7.75 20.76 -6.80
C GLN A 112 7.32 22.13 -6.28
N HIS A 113 7.91 23.20 -6.82
CA HIS A 113 7.47 24.55 -6.51
C HIS A 113 5.97 24.60 -6.86
N THR A 114 5.15 24.89 -5.84
CA THR A 114 3.72 25.17 -5.97
C THR A 114 3.54 26.41 -6.87
N GLY A 115 3.67 26.23 -8.19
CA GLY A 115 3.43 27.25 -9.22
C GLY A 115 1.95 27.50 -9.49
N LEU A 116 1.05 27.14 -8.56
CA LEU A 116 -0.39 27.38 -8.64
C LEU A 116 -0.86 28.33 -7.52
N ARG A 117 -0.13 29.43 -7.33
CA ARG A 117 -0.61 30.59 -6.58
C ARG A 117 -0.23 31.89 -7.29
N SER A 118 -0.94 32.22 -8.36
CA SER A 118 -1.10 33.60 -8.84
C SER A 118 -2.27 33.77 -9.81
N ALA A 119 -3.42 33.13 -9.54
CA ALA A 119 -4.64 33.35 -10.31
C ALA A 119 -5.91 33.11 -9.49
N PHE A 120 -5.98 33.72 -8.30
CA PHE A 120 -7.22 34.09 -7.61
C PHE A 120 -6.91 35.29 -6.72
#